data_AF-I3EG62-F1
#
_entry.id   AF-I3EG62-F1
#
_cell.length_a   1.000
_cell.length_b   1.000
_cell.length_c   1.000
_cell.angle_alpha   90.00
_cell.angle_beta   90.00
_cell.angle_gamma   90.00
#
_symmetry.space_group_name_H-M   'P 1'
#
loop_
_entity.id
_entity.type
_entity.pdbx_description
1 polymer ?
#
loop_
_entity_poly.entity_id
_entity_poly.type
_entity_poly.pdbx_seq_one_letter_code
_entity_poly.pdbx_strand_id
1 'polypeptide(L)'
;MFPGKQMNKRIPKELELAIDYLSSECHLDTLEALNHTRDAFHSTRKLIKDAAISGQIEEMYALVNKEYPDLLKKHPQIVSLVFSQIFIEYVRNKRPEKALEFGRKSIQNGQNITENQELFLLLAYKNPEQCDDLKDLMSLARREMIFTKVDEIIKEKHLGRKVSLLEYAHKIIAYCKAIDNTE
;
A
#
# COMPACT_ATOMS: atom_id res chain seq x y z
N MET A 1 46.00 22.23 -21.78
CA MET A 1 44.96 21.18 -21.74
C MET A 1 44.81 20.76 -20.29
N PHE A 2 43.87 21.34 -19.56
CA PHE A 2 43.65 21.02 -18.14
C PHE A 2 42.58 19.93 -18.04
N PRO A 3 42.81 18.82 -17.33
CA PRO A 3 41.77 17.84 -17.09
C PRO A 3 40.75 18.46 -16.13
N GLY A 4 39.53 18.64 -16.60
CA GLY A 4 38.42 19.08 -15.77
C GLY A 4 38.19 18.05 -14.66
N LYS A 5 38.54 18.42 -13.42
CA LYS A 5 38.03 17.73 -12.23
C LYS A 5 36.51 17.75 -12.31
N GLN A 6 35.89 16.59 -12.56
CA GLN A 6 34.47 16.42 -12.25
C GLN A 6 34.32 16.65 -10.74
N MET A 7 33.81 17.82 -10.38
CA MET A 7 33.41 18.09 -9.01
C MET A 7 32.25 17.16 -8.70
N ASN A 8 32.51 16.15 -7.87
CA ASN A 8 31.49 15.31 -7.27
C ASN A 8 30.68 16.20 -6.32
N LYS A 9 29.69 16.93 -6.84
CA LYS A 9 28.81 17.79 -6.05
C LYS A 9 27.98 16.87 -5.16
N ARG A 10 28.34 16.81 -3.89
CA ARG A 10 27.59 16.09 -2.86
C ARG A 10 26.15 16.61 -2.85
N ILE A 11 25.19 15.70 -2.95
CA ILE A 11 23.77 16.03 -2.89
C ILE A 11 23.48 16.63 -1.50
N PRO A 12 22.73 17.75 -1.39
CA PRO A 12 22.30 18.27 -0.09
C PRO A 12 21.48 17.22 0.67
N LYS A 13 21.65 17.13 2.00
CA LYS A 13 20.95 16.12 2.83
C LYS A 13 19.44 16.26 2.76
N GLU A 14 18.94 17.48 2.62
CA GLU A 14 17.53 17.80 2.44
C GLU A 14 16.99 17.17 1.16
N LEU A 15 17.77 17.22 0.08
CA LEU A 15 17.43 16.59 -1.18
C LEU A 15 17.50 15.06 -1.08
N GLU A 16 18.47 14.50 -0.35
CA GLU A 16 18.50 13.05 -0.05
C GLU A 16 17.24 12.58 0.68
N LEU A 17 16.77 13.33 1.69
CA LEU A 17 15.52 13.04 2.40
C LEU A 17 14.29 13.13 1.49
N ALA A 18 14.26 14.13 0.60
CA ALA A 18 13.17 14.28 -0.37
C ALA A 18 13.17 13.12 -1.39
N ILE A 19 14.33 12.72 -1.90
CA ILE A 19 14.47 11.57 -2.81
C ILE A 19 14.01 10.29 -2.12
N ASP A 20 14.44 10.04 -0.88
CA ASP A 20 14.00 8.89 -0.10
C ASP A 20 12.48 8.88 0.10
N TYR A 21 11.87 10.03 0.41
CA TYR A 21 10.42 10.16 0.53
C TYR A 21 9.70 9.86 -0.79
N LEU A 22 10.12 10.50 -1.89
CA LEU A 22 9.51 10.29 -3.21
C LEU A 22 9.64 8.82 -3.66
N SER A 23 10.75 8.17 -3.32
CA SER A 23 11.00 6.75 -3.57
C SER A 23 10.10 5.86 -2.69
N SER A 24 9.99 6.18 -1.41
CA SER A 24 9.08 5.54 -0.45
C SER A 24 7.62 5.66 -0.87
N GLU A 25 7.18 6.77 -1.46
CA GLU A 25 5.77 6.98 -1.84
C GLU A 25 5.46 6.61 -3.30
N CYS A 26 6.45 6.05 -4.02
CA CYS A 26 6.36 5.68 -5.43
C CYS A 26 6.02 6.86 -6.36
N HIS A 27 6.52 8.06 -6.07
CA HIS A 27 6.43 9.24 -6.94
C HIS A 27 7.53 9.20 -8.02
N LEU A 28 7.51 8.15 -8.85
CA LEU A 28 8.62 7.83 -9.76
C LEU A 28 8.80 8.83 -10.89
N ASP A 29 7.71 9.46 -11.34
CA ASP A 29 7.79 10.49 -12.40
C ASP A 29 8.48 11.76 -11.89
N THR A 30 8.25 12.12 -10.62
CA THR A 30 8.95 13.22 -9.96
C THR A 30 10.44 12.89 -9.77
N LEU A 31 10.77 11.64 -9.41
CA LEU A 31 12.17 11.21 -9.31
C LEU A 31 12.89 11.28 -10.65
N GLU A 32 12.22 10.87 -11.74
CA GLU A 32 12.77 10.96 -13.09
C GLU A 32 13.00 12.42 -13.50
N ALA A 33 12.05 13.32 -13.21
CA ALA A 33 12.22 14.75 -13.43
C ALA A 33 13.40 15.36 -12.64
N LEU A 34 13.79 14.75 -11.52
CA LEU A 34 14.97 15.10 -10.73
C LEU A 34 16.25 14.37 -11.19
N ASN A 35 16.22 13.63 -12.31
CA ASN A 35 17.30 12.78 -12.82
C ASN A 35 17.75 11.66 -11.88
N HIS A 36 16.84 11.13 -11.06
CA HIS A 36 17.11 9.97 -10.20
C HIS A 36 16.60 8.68 -10.83
N THR A 37 17.45 7.66 -10.83
CA THR A 37 17.18 6.37 -11.48
C THR A 37 16.16 5.55 -10.71
N ARG A 38 15.24 4.95 -11.44
CA ARG A 38 14.30 3.94 -10.94
C ARG A 38 15.05 2.61 -10.84
N ASP A 39 15.05 1.99 -9.66
CA ASP A 39 15.46 0.59 -9.56
C ASP A 39 14.25 -0.35 -9.74
N ALA A 40 14.54 -1.65 -9.83
CA ALA A 40 13.52 -2.67 -9.97
C ALA A 40 12.57 -2.71 -8.77
N PHE A 41 13.08 -2.45 -7.56
CA PHE A 41 12.29 -2.48 -6.33
C PHE A 41 11.20 -1.40 -6.32
N HIS A 42 11.55 -0.16 -6.63
CA HIS A 42 10.61 0.95 -6.70
C HIS A 42 9.61 0.79 -7.85
N SER A 43 10.07 0.27 -9.00
CA SER A 43 9.22 0.00 -10.16
C SER A 43 8.16 -1.06 -9.85
N THR A 44 8.54 -2.16 -9.21
CA THR A 44 7.61 -3.21 -8.76
C THR A 44 6.58 -2.65 -7.76
N ARG A 45 7.01 -1.85 -6.78
CA ARG A 45 6.09 -1.22 -5.81
C ARG A 45 5.10 -0.27 -6.48
N LYS A 46 5.51 0.46 -7.52
CA LYS A 46 4.60 1.30 -8.32
C LYS A 46 3.54 0.47 -9.04
N LEU A 47 3.91 -0.66 -9.64
CA LEU A 47 2.94 -1.56 -10.28
C LEU A 47 1.93 -2.12 -9.27
N ILE A 48 2.40 -2.51 -8.08
CA ILE A 48 1.52 -2.95 -6.97
C ILE A 48 0.56 -1.82 -6.56
N LYS A 49 1.07 -0.58 -6.42
CA LYS A 49 0.25 0.60 -6.12
C LYS A 49 -0.82 0.82 -7.18
N ASP A 50 -0.44 0.79 -8.45
CA ASP A 50 -1.36 1.06 -9.56
C ASP A 50 -2.47 0.02 -9.66
N ALA A 51 -2.13 -1.27 -9.49
CA ALA A 51 -3.12 -2.34 -9.40
C ALA A 51 -4.07 -2.14 -8.20
N ALA A 52 -3.56 -1.71 -7.05
CA ALA A 52 -4.38 -1.45 -5.87
C ALA A 52 -5.38 -0.30 -6.08
N ILE A 53 -4.89 0.87 -6.50
CA ILE A 53 -5.70 2.09 -6.66
C ILE A 53 -6.75 1.92 -7.76
N SER A 54 -6.41 1.22 -8.84
CA SER A 54 -7.36 0.89 -9.93
C SER A 54 -8.42 -0.15 -9.54
N GLY A 55 -8.31 -0.78 -8.37
CA GLY A 55 -9.24 -1.82 -7.90
C GLY A 55 -8.94 -3.22 -8.44
N GLN A 56 -7.79 -3.42 -9.09
CA GLN A 56 -7.30 -4.72 -9.57
C GLN A 56 -6.59 -5.47 -8.43
N ILE A 57 -7.30 -5.70 -7.32
CA ILE A 57 -6.71 -6.21 -6.07
C ILE A 57 -6.21 -7.66 -6.21
N GLU A 58 -6.86 -8.48 -7.05
CA GLU A 58 -6.38 -9.84 -7.34
C GLU A 58 -5.04 -9.81 -8.08
N GLU A 59 -4.87 -8.89 -9.02
CA GLU A 59 -3.61 -8.70 -9.75
C GLU A 59 -2.51 -8.18 -8.81
N MET A 60 -2.84 -7.21 -7.96
CA MET A 60 -1.96 -6.74 -6.90
C MET A 60 -1.49 -7.91 -6.02
N TYR A 61 -2.41 -8.75 -5.55
CA TYR A 61 -2.09 -9.92 -4.73
C TYR A 61 -1.20 -10.93 -5.46
N ALA A 62 -1.49 -11.23 -6.72
CA ALA A 62 -0.68 -12.12 -7.55
C ALA A 62 0.73 -11.58 -7.76
N LEU A 63 0.86 -10.27 -8.02
CA LEU A 63 2.15 -9.60 -8.18
C LEU A 63 2.96 -9.65 -6.89
N VAL A 64 2.35 -9.37 -5.73
CA VAL A 64 3.03 -9.46 -4.43
C VAL A 64 3.50 -10.89 -4.15
N ASN A 65 2.68 -11.90 -4.42
CA ASN A 65 3.09 -13.30 -4.23
C ASN A 65 4.20 -13.75 -5.18
N LYS A 66 4.22 -13.23 -6.40
CA LYS A 66 5.27 -13.52 -7.38
C LYS A 66 6.61 -12.91 -6.93
N GLU A 67 6.59 -11.65 -6.53
CA GLU A 67 7.81 -10.89 -6.20
C GLU A 67 8.28 -11.13 -4.75
N TYR A 68 7.37 -11.50 -3.86
CA TYR A 68 7.62 -11.71 -2.43
C TYR A 68 6.94 -12.97 -1.86
N PRO A 69 7.27 -14.19 -2.35
CA PRO A 69 6.51 -15.43 -2.16
C PRO A 69 6.31 -15.93 -0.71
N ASP A 70 7.11 -15.43 0.24
CA ASP A 70 6.99 -15.78 1.67
C ASP A 70 6.52 -14.62 2.55
N LEU A 71 6.35 -13.43 1.96
CA LEU A 71 5.96 -12.26 2.73
C LEU A 71 4.53 -12.42 3.24
N LEU A 72 3.59 -12.72 2.36
CA LEU A 72 2.19 -12.88 2.74
C LEU A 72 1.94 -14.07 3.68
N LYS A 73 2.73 -15.15 3.57
CA LYS A 73 2.66 -16.30 4.51
C LYS A 73 2.97 -15.89 5.96
N LYS A 74 3.86 -14.91 6.16
CA LYS A 74 4.25 -14.39 7.48
C LYS A 74 3.27 -13.34 8.01
N HIS A 75 2.35 -12.86 7.17
CA HIS A 75 1.42 -11.79 7.49
C HIS A 75 -0.03 -12.20 7.13
N PRO A 76 -0.60 -13.25 7.76
CA PRO A 76 -1.96 -13.74 7.45
C PRO A 76 -3.04 -12.66 7.65
N GLN A 77 -2.86 -11.73 8.57
CA GLN A 77 -3.74 -10.58 8.78
C GLN A 77 -3.78 -9.63 7.55
N ILE A 78 -2.68 -9.50 6.82
CA ILE A 78 -2.65 -8.71 5.58
C ILE A 78 -3.37 -9.45 4.47
N VAL A 79 -3.24 -10.78 4.41
CA VAL A 79 -3.99 -11.62 3.46
C VAL A 79 -5.50 -11.51 3.71
N SER A 80 -5.94 -11.55 4.97
CA SER A 80 -7.33 -11.29 5.39
C SER A 80 -7.86 -9.97 4.83
N LEU A 81 -7.10 -8.88 5.01
CA LEU A 81 -7.47 -7.55 4.52
C LEU A 81 -7.56 -7.51 2.98
N VAL A 82 -6.56 -8.06 2.29
CA VAL A 82 -6.53 -8.11 0.83
C VAL A 82 -7.72 -8.90 0.28
N PHE A 83 -8.02 -10.05 0.87
CA PHE A 83 -9.13 -10.90 0.43
C PHE A 83 -10.48 -10.25 0.71
N SER A 84 -10.62 -9.58 1.86
CA SER A 84 -11.81 -8.75 2.14
C SER A 84 -11.98 -7.68 1.07
N GLN A 85 -10.90 -7.03 0.64
CA GLN A 85 -10.98 -6.04 -0.43
C GLN A 85 -11.31 -6.68 -1.80
N ILE A 86 -10.76 -7.84 -2.14
CA ILE A 86 -11.14 -8.58 -3.38
C ILE A 86 -12.65 -8.83 -3.39
N PHE A 87 -13.22 -9.30 -2.28
CA PHE A 87 -14.65 -9.49 -2.13
C PHE A 87 -15.42 -8.18 -2.36
N ILE A 88 -14.99 -7.08 -1.72
CA ILE A 88 -15.61 -5.76 -1.88
C ILE A 88 -15.57 -5.30 -3.35
N GLU A 89 -14.46 -5.53 -4.06
CA GLU A 89 -14.36 -5.18 -5.48
C GLU A 89 -15.31 -6.01 -6.34
N TYR A 90 -15.57 -7.28 -6.03
CA TYR A 90 -16.60 -8.05 -6.70
C TYR A 90 -18.01 -7.47 -6.49
N VAL A 91 -18.33 -7.07 -5.25
CA VAL A 91 -19.62 -6.39 -4.95
C VAL A 91 -19.71 -5.06 -5.69
N ARG A 92 -18.66 -4.23 -5.64
CA ARG A 92 -18.59 -2.92 -6.32
C ARG A 92 -18.83 -3.04 -7.82
N ASN A 93 -18.26 -4.08 -8.44
CA ASN A 93 -18.42 -4.36 -9.86
C ASN A 93 -19.74 -5.06 -10.21
N LYS A 94 -20.70 -5.10 -9.27
CA LYS A 94 -22.02 -5.73 -9.42
C LYS A 94 -21.91 -7.21 -9.86
N ARG A 95 -20.97 -7.95 -9.26
CA ARG A 95 -20.76 -9.39 -9.45
C ARG A 95 -20.95 -10.17 -8.15
N PRO A 96 -22.16 -10.16 -7.55
CA PRO A 96 -22.40 -10.75 -6.23
C PRO A 96 -22.17 -12.27 -6.20
N GLU A 97 -22.40 -12.99 -7.31
CA GLU A 97 -22.16 -14.43 -7.40
C GLU A 97 -20.67 -14.74 -7.28
N LYS A 98 -19.81 -13.94 -7.93
CA LYS A 98 -18.36 -14.08 -7.82
C LYS A 98 -17.86 -13.74 -6.42
N ALA A 99 -18.42 -12.70 -5.80
CA ALA A 99 -18.11 -12.35 -4.41
C ALA A 99 -18.42 -13.52 -3.46
N LEU A 100 -19.62 -14.11 -3.59
CA LEU A 100 -20.03 -15.24 -2.77
C LEU A 100 -19.17 -16.49 -3.01
N GLU A 101 -18.87 -16.81 -4.28
CA GLU A 101 -18.00 -17.94 -4.63
C GLU A 101 -16.59 -17.75 -4.07
N PHE A 102 -16.00 -16.57 -4.26
CA PHE A 102 -14.69 -16.20 -3.74
C PHE A 102 -14.66 -16.29 -2.21
N GLY A 103 -15.68 -15.74 -1.55
CA GLY A 103 -15.78 -15.73 -0.10
C GLY A 103 -15.83 -17.15 0.47
N ARG A 104 -16.69 -18.01 -0.10
CA ARG A 104 -16.80 -19.41 0.31
C ARG A 104 -15.50 -20.18 0.12
N LYS A 105 -14.86 -20.06 -1.06
CA LYS A 105 -13.58 -20.71 -1.36
C LYS A 105 -12.48 -20.25 -0.39
N SER A 106 -12.44 -18.96 -0.08
CA SER A 106 -11.45 -18.39 0.85
C SER A 106 -11.60 -18.99 2.25
N ILE A 107 -12.83 -19.05 2.78
CA ILE A 107 -13.12 -19.66 4.09
C ILE A 107 -12.77 -21.16 4.09
N GLN A 108 -13.13 -21.89 3.03
CA GLN A 108 -12.80 -23.32 2.89
C GLN A 108 -11.28 -23.58 2.88
N ASN A 109 -10.52 -22.64 2.33
CA ASN A 109 -9.05 -22.69 2.31
C ASN A 109 -8.40 -22.14 3.60
N GLY A 110 -9.18 -21.91 4.66
CA GLY A 110 -8.70 -21.43 5.95
C GLY A 110 -8.31 -19.95 5.99
N GLN A 111 -8.70 -19.16 4.97
CA GLN A 111 -8.47 -17.73 4.98
C GLN A 111 -9.54 -17.03 5.83
N ASN A 112 -9.10 -16.20 6.77
CA ASN A 112 -10.00 -15.42 7.60
C ASN A 112 -10.41 -14.15 6.88
N ILE A 113 -11.44 -14.20 6.04
CA ILE A 113 -12.01 -13.01 5.39
C ILE A 113 -13.16 -12.38 6.21
N THR A 114 -13.52 -13.03 7.31
CA THR A 114 -14.70 -12.74 8.13
C THR A 114 -14.43 -11.80 9.29
N GLU A 115 -13.20 -11.30 9.43
CA GLU A 115 -12.87 -10.30 10.46
C GLU A 115 -13.75 -9.05 10.32
N ASN A 116 -14.12 -8.69 9.08
CA ASN A 116 -15.23 -7.77 8.84
C ASN A 116 -16.54 -8.57 8.81
N GLN A 117 -17.22 -8.69 9.95
CA GLN A 117 -18.50 -9.41 10.08
C GLN A 117 -19.57 -8.89 9.11
N GLU A 118 -19.46 -7.62 8.71
CA GLU A 118 -20.33 -6.92 7.76
C GLU A 118 -20.03 -7.22 6.29
N LEU A 119 -18.94 -7.93 5.97
CA LEU A 119 -18.52 -8.17 4.59
C LEU A 119 -19.61 -8.85 3.75
N PHE A 120 -20.25 -9.88 4.30
CA PHE A 120 -21.33 -10.59 3.61
C PHE A 120 -22.64 -9.79 3.60
N LEU A 121 -22.81 -8.85 4.53
CA LEU A 121 -23.98 -7.96 4.54
C LEU A 121 -24.02 -7.10 3.28
N LEU A 122 -22.88 -6.77 2.68
CA LEU A 122 -22.79 -6.06 1.39
C LEU A 122 -23.60 -6.73 0.27
N LEU A 123 -23.75 -8.06 0.29
CA LEU A 123 -24.52 -8.80 -0.71
C LEU A 123 -26.04 -8.64 -0.54
N ALA A 124 -26.50 -8.29 0.66
CA ALA A 124 -27.93 -8.13 0.95
C ALA A 124 -28.49 -6.78 0.47
N TYR A 125 -27.62 -5.81 0.15
CA TYR A 125 -28.01 -4.47 -0.26
C TYR A 125 -27.80 -4.23 -1.75
N LYS A 126 -28.76 -3.54 -2.40
CA LYS A 126 -28.65 -3.15 -3.80
C LYS A 126 -27.56 -2.07 -4.03
N ASN A 127 -27.48 -1.12 -3.10
CA ASN A 127 -26.54 0.00 -3.08
C ASN A 127 -25.88 0.10 -1.68
N PRO A 128 -24.97 -0.81 -1.31
CA PRO A 128 -24.33 -0.81 0.01
C PRO A 128 -23.58 0.50 0.30
N GLU A 129 -23.11 1.21 -0.72
CA GLU A 129 -22.46 2.52 -0.60
C GLU A 129 -23.38 3.64 -0.08
N GLN A 130 -24.69 3.45 -0.10
CA GLN A 130 -25.69 4.40 0.42
C GLN A 130 -26.10 4.07 1.87
N CYS A 131 -25.64 2.95 2.42
CA CYS A 131 -25.96 2.53 3.78
C CYS A 131 -24.91 3.09 4.75
N ASP A 132 -25.34 3.78 5.80
CA ASP A 132 -24.43 4.43 6.75
C ASP A 132 -23.46 3.46 7.44
N ASP A 133 -23.90 2.23 7.70
CA ASP A 133 -23.09 1.19 8.34
C ASP A 133 -22.10 0.52 7.37
N LEU A 134 -22.29 0.66 6.05
CA LEU A 134 -21.52 -0.05 5.02
C LEU A 134 -20.72 0.87 4.09
N LYS A 135 -21.02 2.18 4.08
CA LYS A 135 -20.38 3.16 3.19
C LYS A 135 -18.86 3.18 3.33
N ASP A 136 -18.35 2.97 4.55
CA ASP A 136 -16.92 2.96 4.80
C ASP A 136 -16.24 1.73 4.19
N LEU A 137 -16.89 0.56 4.23
CA LEU A 137 -16.44 -0.64 3.51
C LEU A 137 -16.43 -0.44 1.99
N MET A 138 -17.33 0.39 1.47
CA MET A 138 -17.41 0.73 0.04
C MET A 138 -16.54 1.94 -0.34
N SER A 139 -15.85 2.57 0.60
CA SER A 139 -14.99 3.71 0.33
C SER A 139 -13.81 3.35 -0.58
N LEU A 140 -13.51 4.21 -1.55
CA LEU A 140 -12.33 4.07 -2.41
C LEU A 140 -11.02 4.25 -1.63
N ALA A 141 -11.04 5.00 -0.52
CA ALA A 141 -9.87 5.19 0.36
C ALA A 141 -9.34 3.85 0.93
N ARG A 142 -10.18 2.82 0.98
CA ARG A 142 -9.73 1.48 1.36
C ARG A 142 -8.67 0.91 0.43
N ARG A 143 -8.71 1.22 -0.87
CA ARG A 143 -7.70 0.75 -1.83
C ARG A 143 -6.32 1.28 -1.46
N GLU A 144 -6.23 2.55 -1.08
CA GLU A 144 -5.01 3.17 -0.58
C GLU A 144 -4.55 2.52 0.72
N MET A 145 -5.45 2.33 1.69
CA MET A 145 -5.15 1.64 2.95
C MET A 145 -4.58 0.23 2.70
N ILE A 146 -5.19 -0.55 1.81
CA ILE A 146 -4.72 -1.90 1.47
C ILE A 146 -3.31 -1.84 0.87
N PHE A 147 -3.08 -0.92 -0.08
CA PHE A 147 -1.75 -0.70 -0.62
C PHE A 147 -0.76 -0.35 0.50
N THR A 148 -1.05 0.65 1.33
CA THR A 148 -0.17 1.09 2.42
C THR A 148 0.21 -0.08 3.34
N LYS A 149 -0.74 -0.95 3.71
CA LYS A 149 -0.47 -2.09 4.59
C LYS A 149 0.43 -3.15 3.95
N VAL A 150 0.22 -3.44 2.66
CA VAL A 150 1.09 -4.34 1.88
C VAL A 150 2.47 -3.71 1.67
N ASP A 151 2.50 -2.41 1.43
CA ASP A 151 3.70 -1.66 1.13
C ASP A 151 4.61 -1.50 2.35
N GLU A 152 4.04 -1.30 3.55
CA GLU A 152 4.75 -1.27 4.83
C GLU A 152 5.59 -2.54 5.04
N ILE A 153 5.01 -3.72 4.80
CA ILE A 153 5.71 -5.02 4.99
C ILE A 153 6.74 -5.30 3.89
N ILE A 154 6.51 -4.82 2.66
CA ILE A 154 7.50 -4.88 1.57
C ILE A 154 8.71 -4.02 1.92
N LYS A 155 8.48 -2.77 2.35
CA LYS A 155 9.53 -1.84 2.77
C LYS A 155 10.28 -2.37 3.99
N GLU A 156 9.59 -2.89 4.99
CA GLU A 156 10.24 -3.47 6.17
C GLU A 156 11.19 -4.61 5.80
N LYS A 157 10.76 -5.50 4.89
CA LYS A 157 11.61 -6.59 4.40
C LYS A 157 12.82 -6.12 3.60
N HIS A 158 12.68 -5.09 2.77
CA HIS A 158 13.73 -4.64 1.85
C HIS A 158 14.68 -3.60 2.45
N LEU A 159 14.14 -2.65 3.22
CA LEU A 159 14.83 -1.48 3.76
C LEU A 159 15.06 -1.54 5.27
N GLY A 160 14.46 -2.52 5.98
CA GLY A 160 14.49 -2.57 7.44
C GLY A 160 13.64 -1.49 8.13
N ARG A 161 12.79 -0.78 7.37
CA ARG A 161 11.90 0.28 7.88
C ARG A 161 10.60 0.35 7.09
N LYS A 162 9.53 0.81 7.74
CA LYS A 162 8.19 0.94 7.13
C LYS A 162 7.94 2.29 6.45
N VAL A 163 8.71 3.31 6.83
CA VAL A 163 8.50 4.71 6.43
C VAL A 163 9.80 5.33 5.95
N SER A 164 9.71 6.42 5.20
CA SER A 164 10.89 7.20 4.78
C SER A 164 11.59 7.86 5.98
N LEU A 165 12.86 8.23 5.79
CA LEU A 165 13.62 9.02 6.75
C LEU A 165 12.99 10.38 7.00
N LEU A 166 12.42 11.00 5.96
CA LEU A 166 11.74 12.28 6.08
C LEU A 166 10.50 12.17 6.97
N GLU A 167 9.70 11.12 6.78
CA GLU A 167 8.53 10.86 7.64
C GLU A 167 8.95 10.56 9.08
N TYR A 168 10.04 9.81 9.28
CA TYR A 168 10.59 9.56 10.60
C TYR A 168 11.04 10.86 11.30
N ALA A 169 11.74 11.74 10.57
CA ALA A 169 12.14 13.05 11.07
C ALA A 169 10.94 13.92 11.43
N HIS A 170 9.88 13.94 10.62
CA HIS A 170 8.64 14.65 10.95
C HIS A 170 7.98 14.14 12.23
N LYS A 171 7.96 12.81 12.46
CA LYS A 171 7.43 12.22 13.70
C LYS A 171 8.22 12.66 14.94
N ILE A 172 9.55 12.69 14.85
CA ILE A 172 10.42 13.18 15.94
C ILE A 172 10.16 14.66 16.22
N ILE A 173 10.10 15.49 15.17
CA ILE A 173 9.83 16.93 15.31
C ILE A 173 8.47 17.16 15.99
N ALA A 174 7.43 16.42 15.57
CA ALA A 174 6.11 16.52 16.17
C ALA A 174 6.13 16.12 17.66
N TYR A 175 6.87 15.07 18.01
CA TYR A 175 7.04 14.62 19.39
C TYR A 175 7.75 15.68 20.26
N CYS A 176 8.87 16.25 19.79
CA CYS A 176 9.57 17.30 20.51
C CYS A 176 8.67 18.52 20.75
N LYS A 177 7.94 18.97 19.72
CA LYS A 177 6.98 20.06 19.86
C LYS A 177 5.87 19.77 20.87
N ALA A 178 5.41 18.52 20.96
CA ALA A 178 4.39 18.16 21.93
C ALA A 178 4.91 18.27 23.37
N ILE A 179 6.18 17.90 23.61
CA ILE A 179 6.84 18.04 24.92
C ILE A 179 7.00 19.51 25.30
N ASP A 180 7.50 20.34 24.39
CA ASP A 180 7.76 21.76 24.66
C ASP A 180 6.47 22.55 24.98
N ASN A 181 5.30 22.07 24.54
CA ASN A 181 4.00 22.69 24.83
C ASN A 181 3.35 22.16 26.12
N THR A 182 3.98 21.21 26.80
CA THR A 182 3.51 20.64 28.09
C THR A 182 4.30 21.11 29.30
N GLU A 183 5.35 21.92 29.10
CA GLU A 183 6.09 22.66 30.14
C GLU A 183 5.65 24.13 30.21
#